data_AF-A0A8X7T8H8-F1
#
_entry.id   AF-A0A8X7T8H8-F1
#
_cell.length_a   1.000
_cell.length_b   1.000
_cell.length_c   1.000
_cell.angle_alpha   90.00
_cell.angle_beta   90.00
_cell.angle_gamma   90.00
#
_symmetry.space_group_name_H-M   'P 1'
#
loop_
_entity.id
_entity.type
_entity.pdbx_description
1 polymer ?
#
loop_
_entity_poly.entity_id
_entity_poly.type
_entity_poly.pdbx_seq_one_letter_code
_entity_poly.pdbx_strand_id
1 'polypeptide(L)'
;MLHHIKSQSHKLIFFLIFVQLLIAIVSGFPFDLDDEDEVPGHLARAPGGVYVGSSCTSNSQCYSNNCAAVNGTTKLTCQRQPQGGPCFKSANCLSRNCDQKAGTCTTPSKVLGTCQNYGDCEGNNNRLDCFSGICKLTNGRACTQDSQCSTTHCIKGACRELPGPPNSGCHVNSECLSNNCTSIQQNKCTNPDGSFHFCDNDSTLKCARYIIGHACSNNGECSQGHCKDGICSQSQLGDSCKEQYQCGDGSLCSPDKKCYIPNNGTTHSGDACNSDQQCISKRCTTTKHFKDVNGINTFDSDDEDPTCDLLNNGESGCRSYRDCRTGLCKDGTCAAGSAGDRCIVNYQCEDVCGSDGKCYTPANIGNLGEGKICKDNSYCLSGGCYDTYPGFDRPSLDDPSKTIQVPDGACINSGIRGRCISTEDCGQGACSNGTCSLVALGGSCTLPSQCKSYACDTRSNSPNKGTCVIPGAHEYCSSNDQCFSGNCEPIPCYSHGCAYEDPVDRGNWCAIVANGDTCRFDNDCDPGEASCSSDNKCVADSGNYCKADRECKSNNCVNNWCTASTSS
;
A
#
# COMPACT_ATOMS: atom_id res chain seq x y z
N MET A 1 75.26 -0.38 10.91
CA MET A 1 75.17 -1.61 11.73
C MET A 1 74.35 -1.28 12.96
N LEU A 2 73.18 -1.83 13.26
CA LEU A 2 72.41 -2.95 12.71
C LEU A 2 71.02 -2.40 12.30
N HIS A 3 70.64 -2.34 11.03
CA HIS A 3 70.12 -3.43 10.18
C HIS A 3 68.96 -4.25 10.77
N HIS A 4 67.78 -4.06 10.16
CA HIS A 4 66.87 -5.15 9.75
C HIS A 4 65.78 -5.69 10.70
N ILE A 5 64.96 -4.85 11.37
CA ILE A 5 63.62 -5.29 11.84
C ILE A 5 62.62 -4.12 11.82
N LYS A 6 61.87 -3.93 10.71
CA LYS A 6 60.52 -3.32 10.66
C LYS A 6 60.03 -3.14 9.21
N SER A 7 59.83 -4.22 8.46
CA SER A 7 58.99 -4.17 7.24
C SER A 7 58.20 -5.46 6.98
N GLN A 8 58.00 -6.29 8.00
CA GLN A 8 57.32 -7.59 7.90
C GLN A 8 56.08 -7.70 8.81
N SER A 9 55.62 -6.61 9.44
CA SER A 9 54.42 -6.64 10.29
C SER A 9 53.11 -6.47 9.52
N HIS A 10 53.13 -5.86 8.34
CA HIS A 10 51.88 -5.59 7.58
C HIS A 10 51.45 -6.76 6.69
N LYS A 11 52.37 -7.66 6.32
CA LYS A 11 52.02 -8.87 5.55
C LYS A 11 51.54 -10.03 6.42
N LEU A 12 51.93 -10.08 7.70
CA LEU A 12 51.40 -11.08 8.65
C LEU A 12 49.96 -10.75 9.09
N ILE A 13 49.63 -9.45 9.21
CA ILE A 13 48.28 -9.00 9.57
C ILE A 13 47.31 -9.20 8.39
N PHE A 14 47.75 -8.95 7.15
CA PHE A 14 46.92 -9.26 5.99
C PHE A 14 46.76 -10.77 5.76
N PHE A 15 47.76 -11.60 6.06
CA PHE A 15 47.62 -13.06 5.96
C PHE A 15 46.74 -13.64 7.08
N LEU A 16 46.73 -13.06 8.29
CA LEU A 16 45.82 -13.46 9.38
C LEU A 16 44.37 -13.02 9.12
N ILE A 17 44.16 -11.88 8.46
CA ILE A 17 42.82 -11.43 8.04
C ILE A 17 42.32 -12.27 6.85
N PHE A 18 43.20 -12.66 5.91
CA PHE A 18 42.81 -13.52 4.78
C PHE A 18 42.55 -14.99 5.19
N VAL A 19 43.20 -15.48 6.27
CA VAL A 19 42.94 -16.82 6.82
C VAL A 19 41.68 -16.86 7.69
N GLN A 20 41.25 -15.74 8.31
CA GLN A 20 39.92 -15.66 8.93
C GLN A 20 38.77 -15.48 7.92
N LEU A 21 39.05 -14.96 6.72
CA LEU A 21 38.06 -14.84 5.64
C LEU A 21 37.87 -16.12 4.82
N LEU A 22 38.68 -17.16 5.01
CA LEU A 22 38.56 -18.46 4.32
C LEU A 22 38.06 -19.62 5.20
N ILE A 23 37.69 -19.35 6.45
CA ILE A 23 36.89 -20.29 7.30
C ILE A 23 35.42 -19.82 7.41
N ALA A 24 35.08 -18.65 6.88
CA ALA A 24 33.72 -18.10 6.87
C ALA A 24 32.92 -18.44 5.58
N ILE A 25 33.12 -19.64 5.02
CA ILE A 25 32.23 -20.20 3.99
C ILE A 25 31.79 -21.58 4.47
N VAL A 26 30.86 -21.57 5.44
CA VAL A 26 29.69 -22.44 5.69
C VAL A 26 29.15 -22.01 7.06
N SER A 27 28.46 -20.88 7.10
CA SER A 27 27.42 -20.50 8.10
C SER A 27 27.11 -19.01 7.92
N GLY A 28 26.43 -18.69 6.83
CA GLY A 28 25.93 -17.35 6.54
C GLY A 28 24.50 -17.45 6.04
N PHE A 29 23.59 -17.80 6.94
CA PHE A 29 22.20 -17.35 6.86
C PHE A 29 21.97 -16.48 8.10
N PRO A 30 21.58 -15.20 7.95
CA PRO A 30 21.09 -14.41 9.07
C PRO A 30 19.64 -14.86 9.32
N PHE A 31 19.50 -15.87 10.16
CA PHE A 31 18.29 -16.14 10.92
C PHE A 31 18.76 -16.43 12.35
N ASP A 32 19.11 -15.37 13.07
CA ASP A 32 19.00 -15.38 14.53
C ASP A 32 17.51 -15.32 14.82
N LEU A 33 16.89 -16.49 14.92
CA LEU A 33 15.57 -16.66 15.50
C LEU A 33 15.79 -16.96 16.98
N ASP A 34 16.10 -15.91 17.74
CA ASP A 34 15.73 -15.89 19.14
C ASP A 34 14.20 -16.01 19.21
N ASP A 35 13.77 -17.04 19.93
CA ASP A 35 12.42 -17.34 20.42
C ASP A 35 11.34 -16.26 20.16
N GLU A 36 10.56 -16.46 19.10
CA GLU A 36 9.18 -15.98 19.00
C GLU A 36 8.33 -17.14 18.46
N ASP A 37 7.59 -17.74 19.38
CA ASP A 37 6.50 -18.68 19.19
C ASP A 37 5.40 -18.04 18.31
N GLU A 38 5.52 -18.09 16.98
CA GLU A 38 4.36 -18.04 16.07
C GLU A 38 4.71 -18.52 14.65
N VAL A 39 5.17 -19.77 14.53
CA VAL A 39 5.14 -20.50 13.25
C VAL A 39 4.15 -21.65 13.39
N PRO A 40 3.09 -21.74 12.54
CA PRO A 40 2.18 -22.86 12.53
C PRO A 40 2.98 -24.16 12.41
N GLY A 41 2.80 -25.07 13.36
CA GLY A 41 3.67 -26.21 13.60
C GLY A 41 3.86 -27.13 12.41
N HIS A 42 4.73 -26.76 11.49
CA HIS A 42 5.24 -27.57 10.41
C HIS A 42 6.62 -26.99 10.04
N LEU A 43 7.68 -27.81 10.14
CA LEU A 43 9.05 -27.55 9.64
C LEU A 43 10.08 -26.96 10.63
N ALA A 44 10.54 -27.77 11.59
CA ALA A 44 11.88 -27.62 12.19
C ALA A 44 12.50 -29.01 12.44
N ARG A 45 13.16 -29.59 11.42
CA ARG A 45 13.73 -30.95 11.46
C ARG A 45 14.88 -31.05 12.47
N ALA A 46 14.68 -31.85 13.51
CA ALA A 46 15.72 -32.44 14.35
C ALA A 46 15.56 -33.98 14.38
N PRO A 47 16.63 -34.75 14.56
CA PRO A 47 16.69 -36.16 14.19
C PRO A 47 15.87 -37.06 15.14
N GLY A 48 14.95 -37.85 14.57
CA GLY A 48 14.53 -39.14 15.15
C GLY A 48 13.04 -39.39 15.38
N GLY A 49 12.15 -38.38 15.39
CA GLY A 49 10.71 -38.59 15.69
C GLY A 49 9.74 -37.65 14.96
N VAL A 50 8.47 -38.07 14.84
CA VAL A 50 7.37 -37.31 14.22
C VAL A 50 6.68 -36.37 15.24
N TYR A 51 6.07 -35.28 14.75
CA TYR A 51 5.49 -34.23 15.59
C TYR A 51 4.14 -34.61 16.20
N VAL A 52 3.75 -33.87 17.25
CA VAL A 52 2.43 -33.95 17.88
C VAL A 52 1.32 -33.89 16.82
N GLY A 53 0.34 -34.79 16.89
CA GLY A 53 -0.74 -34.96 15.91
C GLY A 53 -0.45 -36.00 14.81
N SER A 54 0.81 -36.39 14.59
CA SER A 54 1.17 -37.45 13.64
C SER A 54 0.76 -38.82 14.17
N SER A 55 0.33 -39.73 13.29
CA SER A 55 0.08 -41.13 13.68
C SER A 55 1.35 -41.78 14.22
N CYS A 56 1.22 -42.62 15.24
CA CYS A 56 2.33 -43.34 15.84
C CYS A 56 1.88 -44.71 16.33
N THR A 57 2.84 -45.60 16.56
CA THR A 57 2.64 -46.92 17.16
C THR A 57 3.47 -47.13 18.42
N SER A 58 4.45 -46.25 18.72
CA SER A 58 5.25 -46.29 19.95
C SER A 58 5.75 -44.90 20.37
N ASN A 59 6.04 -44.74 21.66
CA ASN A 59 6.54 -43.47 22.22
C ASN A 59 7.82 -42.97 21.55
N SER A 60 8.75 -43.87 21.24
CA SER A 60 10.03 -43.55 20.60
C SER A 60 9.90 -42.95 19.20
N GLN A 61 8.77 -43.13 18.52
CA GLN A 61 8.49 -42.50 17.24
C GLN A 61 8.12 -41.03 17.38
N CYS A 62 7.70 -40.59 18.57
CA CYS A 62 7.24 -39.24 18.81
C CYS A 62 8.36 -38.35 19.32
N TYR A 63 8.48 -37.14 18.78
CA TYR A 63 9.41 -36.14 19.29
C TYR A 63 9.13 -35.79 20.77
N SER A 64 7.88 -35.88 21.20
CA SER A 64 7.46 -35.74 22.60
C SER A 64 7.69 -36.97 23.47
N ASN A 65 8.14 -38.10 22.89
CA ASN A 65 8.22 -39.41 23.54
C ASN A 65 6.89 -39.90 24.14
N ASN A 66 5.74 -39.46 23.59
CA ASN A 66 4.41 -39.87 24.02
C ASN A 66 3.52 -40.18 22.82
N CYS A 67 3.24 -41.46 22.61
CA CYS A 67 2.32 -41.97 21.61
C CYS A 67 1.07 -42.47 22.32
N ALA A 68 -0.03 -41.71 22.21
CA ALA A 68 -1.25 -41.99 22.96
C ALA A 68 -2.49 -41.79 22.09
N ALA A 69 -3.59 -42.40 22.52
CA ALA A 69 -4.87 -42.24 21.85
C ALA A 69 -5.36 -40.79 21.98
N VAL A 70 -5.87 -40.22 20.88
CA VAL A 70 -6.58 -38.93 20.95
C VAL A 70 -7.91 -39.17 21.67
N ASN A 71 -8.24 -38.29 22.62
CA ASN A 71 -9.43 -38.40 23.47
C ASN A 71 -10.69 -38.78 22.66
N GLY A 72 -11.31 -39.92 22.98
CA GLY A 72 -12.50 -40.44 22.28
C GLY A 72 -12.25 -41.29 21.03
N THR A 73 -11.00 -41.58 20.68
CA THR A 73 -10.65 -42.46 19.53
C THR A 73 -9.69 -43.57 19.94
N THR A 74 -9.61 -44.64 19.14
CA THR A 74 -8.59 -45.69 19.27
C THR A 74 -7.30 -45.37 18.50
N LYS A 75 -7.27 -44.24 17.77
CA LYS A 75 -6.15 -43.86 16.92
C LYS A 75 -5.02 -43.27 17.76
N LEU A 76 -3.86 -43.93 17.73
CA LEU A 76 -2.64 -43.46 18.38
C LEU A 76 -1.98 -42.36 17.54
N THR A 77 -1.73 -41.24 18.17
CA THR A 77 -0.96 -40.13 17.59
C THR A 77 0.03 -39.60 18.61
N CYS A 78 1.06 -38.91 18.15
CA CYS A 78 1.99 -38.27 19.05
C CYS A 78 1.28 -37.18 19.85
N GLN A 79 1.36 -37.27 21.16
CA GLN A 79 0.74 -36.37 22.11
C GLN A 79 1.82 -35.66 22.92
N ARG A 80 1.50 -34.52 23.53
CA ARG A 80 2.40 -33.89 24.51
C ARG A 80 2.40 -34.68 25.82
N GLN A 81 3.47 -34.58 26.59
CA GLN A 81 3.66 -35.27 27.87
C GLN A 81 2.79 -34.63 28.96
N PRO A 82 2.13 -35.44 29.81
CA PRO A 82 1.48 -34.93 31.02
C PRO A 82 2.51 -34.43 32.04
N GLN A 83 2.03 -33.79 33.11
CA GLN A 83 2.88 -33.37 34.24
C GLN A 83 3.68 -34.58 34.77
N GLY A 84 4.96 -34.36 35.07
CA GLY A 84 5.92 -35.39 35.49
C GLY A 84 6.49 -36.24 34.35
N GLY A 85 5.94 -36.13 33.12
CA GLY A 85 6.45 -36.84 31.94
C GLY A 85 7.82 -36.29 31.49
N PRO A 86 8.65 -37.10 30.81
CA PRO A 86 9.99 -36.68 30.41
C PRO A 86 9.94 -35.58 29.35
N CYS A 87 10.85 -34.63 29.43
CA CYS A 87 10.96 -33.57 28.45
C CYS A 87 12.40 -33.08 28.32
N PHE A 88 12.69 -32.48 27.17
CA PHE A 88 13.95 -31.79 26.92
C PHE A 88 13.72 -30.39 26.33
N LYS A 89 12.47 -30.09 25.89
CA LYS A 89 11.99 -28.75 25.57
C LYS A 89 10.56 -28.58 26.06
N SER A 90 10.19 -27.33 26.37
CA SER A 90 8.85 -26.93 26.80
C SER A 90 7.73 -27.41 25.88
N ALA A 91 7.94 -27.40 24.56
CA ALA A 91 6.97 -27.90 23.58
C ALA A 91 6.64 -29.41 23.70
N ASN A 92 7.46 -30.19 24.42
CA ASN A 92 7.16 -31.60 24.70
C ASN A 92 6.03 -31.75 25.73
N CYS A 93 5.74 -30.72 26.53
CA CYS A 93 4.85 -30.79 27.68
C CYS A 93 3.47 -30.22 27.39
N LEU A 94 2.42 -30.84 27.93
CA LEU A 94 1.04 -30.30 27.88
C LEU A 94 0.97 -28.91 28.53
N SER A 95 1.72 -28.71 29.61
CA SER A 95 1.89 -27.43 30.29
C SER A 95 2.72 -26.41 29.53
N ARG A 96 3.39 -26.79 28.44
CA ARG A 96 4.47 -26.00 27.81
C ARG A 96 5.61 -25.62 28.75
N ASN A 97 5.81 -26.35 29.85
CA ASN A 97 6.91 -26.08 30.78
C ASN A 97 7.70 -27.36 31.02
N CYS A 98 8.97 -27.33 30.61
CA CYS A 98 9.93 -28.40 30.84
C CYS A 98 11.01 -27.93 31.81
N ASP A 99 11.09 -28.52 33.00
CA ASP A 99 12.27 -28.34 33.85
C ASP A 99 13.44 -29.07 33.18
N GLN A 100 14.28 -28.33 32.46
CA GLN A 100 15.43 -28.89 31.73
C GLN A 100 16.46 -29.54 32.66
N LYS A 101 16.50 -29.13 33.94
CA LYS A 101 17.43 -29.68 34.94
C LYS A 101 16.92 -31.01 35.46
N ALA A 102 15.60 -31.13 35.68
CA ALA A 102 14.97 -32.38 36.10
C ALA A 102 14.60 -33.29 34.92
N GLY A 103 14.58 -32.76 33.70
CA GLY A 103 14.12 -33.43 32.48
C GLY A 103 12.64 -33.81 32.51
N THR A 104 11.78 -33.06 33.21
CA THR A 104 10.36 -33.41 33.41
C THR A 104 9.40 -32.23 33.24
N CYS A 105 8.19 -32.52 32.77
CA CYS A 105 7.13 -31.54 32.56
C CYS A 105 6.54 -31.04 33.88
N THR A 106 6.51 -29.74 34.07
CA THR A 106 6.01 -29.09 35.29
C THR A 106 4.74 -28.31 35.01
N THR A 107 3.98 -27.93 36.04
CA THR A 107 2.86 -26.98 35.88
C THR A 107 3.41 -25.57 35.68
N PRO A 108 2.77 -24.71 34.85
CA PRO A 108 3.15 -23.31 34.74
C PRO A 108 3.12 -22.61 36.11
N SER A 109 4.06 -21.70 36.32
CA SER A 109 4.26 -20.93 37.53
C SER A 109 3.17 -19.87 37.72
N LYS A 110 2.63 -19.78 38.93
CA LYS A 110 1.73 -18.69 39.35
C LYS A 110 2.45 -17.34 39.38
N VAL A 111 1.69 -16.26 39.60
CA VAL A 111 2.25 -14.94 39.93
C VAL A 111 3.30 -15.08 41.04
N LEU A 112 4.48 -14.47 40.86
CA LEU A 112 5.69 -14.59 41.70
C LEU A 112 6.42 -15.96 41.64
N GLY A 113 5.97 -16.90 40.81
CA GLY A 113 6.69 -18.14 40.55
C GLY A 113 7.85 -17.95 39.57
N THR A 114 8.80 -18.89 39.56
CA THR A 114 9.99 -18.83 38.70
C THR A 114 9.66 -19.16 37.25
N CYS A 115 10.31 -18.49 36.30
CA CYS A 115 10.17 -18.74 34.87
C CYS A 115 11.50 -18.50 34.13
N GLN A 116 11.60 -19.02 32.92
CA GLN A 116 12.64 -18.68 31.95
C GLN A 116 12.07 -17.86 30.80
N ASN A 117 10.84 -18.14 30.37
CA ASN A 117 10.10 -17.38 29.36
C ASN A 117 8.61 -17.24 29.72
N TYR A 118 7.86 -16.47 28.93
CA TYR A 118 6.44 -16.19 29.21
C TYR A 118 5.56 -17.45 29.26
N GLY A 119 5.91 -18.50 28.49
CA GLY A 119 5.19 -19.78 28.43
C GLY A 119 5.28 -20.59 29.73
N ASP A 120 6.25 -20.28 30.59
CA ASP A 120 6.38 -20.90 31.91
C ASP A 120 5.39 -20.33 32.93
N CYS A 121 4.64 -19.28 32.60
CA CYS A 121 3.71 -18.61 33.52
C CYS A 121 2.24 -19.04 33.32
N GLU A 122 1.49 -19.17 34.42
CA GLU A 122 0.09 -19.63 34.42
C GLU A 122 -0.84 -18.55 33.83
N GLY A 123 -1.23 -18.74 32.58
CA GLY A 123 -2.28 -17.96 31.93
C GLY A 123 -1.90 -17.56 30.52
N ASN A 124 -2.34 -18.34 29.53
CA ASN A 124 -2.37 -17.88 28.15
C ASN A 124 -3.27 -16.64 28.07
N ASN A 125 -2.86 -15.61 27.31
CA ASN A 125 -3.51 -14.31 27.05
C ASN A 125 -2.84 -13.08 27.69
N ASN A 126 -1.51 -12.95 27.64
CA ASN A 126 -0.76 -11.73 28.01
C ASN A 126 -1.12 -11.20 29.41
N ARG A 127 -1.38 -12.10 30.36
CA ARG A 127 -1.74 -11.76 31.74
C ARG A 127 -0.53 -11.78 32.67
N LEU A 128 0.37 -12.71 32.41
CA LEU A 128 1.62 -12.90 33.13
C LEU A 128 2.75 -12.95 32.12
N ASP A 129 3.86 -12.32 32.48
CA ASP A 129 5.08 -12.30 31.68
C ASP A 129 6.28 -12.65 32.58
N CYS A 130 7.33 -13.20 31.98
CA CYS A 130 8.52 -13.60 32.69
C CYS A 130 9.49 -12.41 32.82
N PHE A 131 9.32 -11.64 33.90
CA PHE A 131 10.15 -10.46 34.14
C PHE A 131 11.26 -10.77 35.16
N SER A 132 12.51 -10.74 34.69
CA SER A 132 13.68 -11.06 35.52
C SER A 132 13.61 -12.45 36.18
N GLY A 133 13.13 -13.46 35.44
CA GLY A 133 13.04 -14.85 35.91
C GLY A 133 11.87 -15.13 36.87
N ILE A 134 10.94 -14.18 37.03
CA ILE A 134 9.75 -14.31 37.87
C ILE A 134 8.50 -13.95 37.06
N CYS A 135 7.46 -14.78 37.16
CA CYS A 135 6.17 -14.51 36.56
C CYS A 135 5.51 -13.30 37.23
N LYS A 136 5.38 -12.19 36.50
CA LYS A 136 4.73 -10.97 36.97
C LYS A 136 3.53 -10.62 36.10
N LEU A 137 2.53 -10.01 36.72
CA LEU A 137 1.33 -9.47 36.08
C LEU A 137 1.71 -8.34 35.12
N THR A 138 1.13 -8.35 33.92
CA THR A 138 1.28 -7.30 32.91
C THR A 138 0.52 -6.03 33.29
N ASN A 139 0.78 -4.92 32.59
CA ASN A 139 0.10 -3.64 32.82
C ASN A 139 -1.44 -3.78 32.76
N GLY A 140 -2.15 -3.08 33.63
CA GLY A 140 -3.61 -3.08 33.76
C GLY A 140 -4.22 -4.27 34.51
N ARG A 141 -3.44 -5.28 34.91
CA ARG A 141 -3.97 -6.48 35.61
C ARG A 141 -4.18 -6.25 37.10
N ALA A 142 -5.23 -6.85 37.66
CA ALA A 142 -5.52 -6.73 39.08
C ALA A 142 -4.39 -7.30 39.96
N CYS A 143 -3.96 -6.55 40.96
CA CYS A 143 -2.88 -6.88 41.87
C CYS A 143 -3.25 -6.49 43.31
N THR A 144 -2.51 -7.04 44.26
CA THR A 144 -2.57 -6.67 45.68
C THR A 144 -1.26 -6.09 46.19
N GLN A 145 -0.14 -6.29 45.48
CA GLN A 145 1.19 -5.82 45.86
C GLN A 145 2.05 -5.47 44.64
N ASP A 146 2.92 -4.48 44.82
CA ASP A 146 3.87 -3.97 43.81
C ASP A 146 4.75 -5.07 43.19
N SER A 147 5.21 -6.02 44.02
CA SER A 147 6.05 -7.14 43.60
C SER A 147 5.42 -8.00 42.51
N GLN A 148 4.09 -8.05 42.47
CA GLN A 148 3.34 -8.85 41.50
C GLN A 148 3.37 -8.24 40.10
N CYS A 149 3.74 -6.97 39.94
CA CYS A 149 3.62 -6.24 38.69
C CYS A 149 4.95 -6.17 37.94
N SER A 150 4.90 -6.42 36.63
CA SER A 150 6.02 -6.17 35.70
C SER A 150 6.44 -4.70 35.73
N THR A 151 5.46 -3.80 35.87
CA THR A 151 5.64 -2.35 36.08
C THR A 151 6.18 -2.00 37.47
N THR A 152 6.34 -2.97 38.37
CA THR A 152 6.73 -2.83 39.78
C THR A 152 5.77 -2.04 40.67
N HIS A 153 4.61 -1.60 40.17
CA HIS A 153 3.66 -0.79 40.94
C HIS A 153 2.23 -1.29 40.84
N CYS A 154 1.60 -1.48 42.00
CA CYS A 154 0.22 -1.89 42.16
C CYS A 154 -0.63 -0.69 42.63
N ILE A 155 -1.04 0.15 41.69
CA ILE A 155 -1.75 1.40 41.97
C ILE A 155 -3.26 1.15 41.88
N LYS A 156 -3.99 1.42 42.97
CA LYS A 156 -5.45 1.21 43.08
C LYS A 156 -5.89 -0.22 42.71
N GLY A 157 -5.08 -1.22 43.08
CA GLY A 157 -5.40 -2.63 42.87
C GLY A 157 -5.21 -3.13 41.43
N ALA A 158 -4.51 -2.37 40.58
CA ALA A 158 -4.07 -2.81 39.26
C ALA A 158 -2.58 -2.50 39.04
N CYS A 159 -1.89 -3.33 38.26
CA CYS A 159 -0.53 -3.07 37.84
C CYS A 159 -0.54 -1.88 36.90
N ARG A 160 0.28 -0.88 37.22
CA ARG A 160 0.30 0.42 36.52
C ARG A 160 1.73 0.88 36.37
N GLU A 161 2.01 1.65 35.33
CA GLU A 161 3.24 2.42 35.26
C GLU A 161 3.17 3.61 36.23
N LEU A 162 4.33 4.20 36.56
CA LEU A 162 4.37 5.44 37.32
C LEU A 162 3.73 6.58 36.50
N PRO A 163 3.13 7.59 37.17
CA PRO A 163 2.61 8.76 36.48
C PRO A 163 3.65 9.38 35.53
N GLY A 164 3.35 9.35 34.24
CA GLY A 164 4.23 9.85 33.19
C GLY A 164 4.01 11.34 32.90
N PRO A 165 5.02 12.04 32.34
CA PRO A 165 4.86 13.38 31.80
C PRO A 165 3.92 13.41 30.57
N PRO A 166 3.60 14.59 30.04
CA PRO A 166 2.87 14.72 28.79
C PRO A 166 3.49 13.88 27.67
N ASN A 167 2.66 13.39 26.75
CA ASN A 167 3.02 12.50 25.64
C ASN A 167 3.40 11.06 26.02
N SER A 168 3.57 10.72 27.31
CA SER A 168 3.71 9.32 27.74
C SER A 168 2.45 8.52 27.45
N GLY A 169 2.61 7.23 27.11
CA GLY A 169 1.49 6.31 26.96
C GLY A 169 0.72 6.17 28.26
N CYS A 170 -0.61 6.08 28.16
CA CYS A 170 -1.47 5.84 29.31
C CYS A 170 -2.71 5.04 28.90
N HIS A 171 -3.39 4.50 29.89
CA HIS A 171 -4.69 3.84 29.79
C HIS A 171 -5.71 4.46 30.75
N VAL A 172 -5.24 5.07 31.85
CA VAL A 172 -6.09 5.76 32.83
C VAL A 172 -5.46 7.06 33.30
N ASN A 173 -6.29 8.01 33.74
CA ASN A 173 -5.85 9.32 34.21
C ASN A 173 -4.77 9.28 35.30
N SER A 174 -4.80 8.30 36.20
CA SER A 174 -3.82 8.20 37.29
C SER A 174 -2.42 7.78 36.85
N GLU A 175 -2.25 7.34 35.60
CA GLU A 175 -0.93 7.05 35.00
C GLU A 175 -0.30 8.32 34.41
N CYS A 176 -0.91 9.50 34.60
CA CYS A 176 -0.41 10.77 34.09
C CYS A 176 -0.19 11.78 35.21
N LEU A 177 0.93 12.51 35.14
CA LEU A 177 1.20 13.64 36.04
C LEU A 177 0.15 14.75 35.90
N SER A 178 -0.45 14.89 34.72
CA SER A 178 -1.58 15.81 34.47
C SER A 178 -2.91 15.29 35.03
N ASN A 179 -2.94 14.05 35.54
CA ASN A 179 -4.14 13.33 35.94
C ASN A 179 -5.21 13.28 34.82
N ASN A 180 -4.76 13.30 33.56
CA ASN A 180 -5.63 13.29 32.38
C ASN A 180 -4.99 12.46 31.26
N CYS A 181 -5.62 11.33 30.95
CA CYS A 181 -5.23 10.43 29.88
C CYS A 181 -6.23 10.63 28.73
N THR A 182 -5.76 11.14 27.60
CA THR A 182 -6.63 11.53 26.48
C THR A 182 -6.21 10.85 25.19
N SER A 183 -7.18 10.66 24.30
CA SER A 183 -6.86 10.41 22.90
C SER A 183 -6.21 11.66 22.34
N ILE A 184 -5.10 11.48 21.64
CA ILE A 184 -4.41 12.55 20.91
C ILE A 184 -4.82 12.49 19.44
N GLN A 185 -5.48 13.55 18.97
CA GLN A 185 -5.88 13.71 17.58
C GLN A 185 -4.67 13.55 16.66
N GLN A 186 -4.81 12.73 15.62
CA GLN A 186 -3.80 12.51 14.58
C GLN A 186 -2.43 12.01 15.08
N ASN A 187 -2.37 11.41 16.29
CA ASN A 187 -1.14 10.91 16.88
C ASN A 187 -0.04 11.99 16.99
N LYS A 188 -0.42 13.25 17.24
CA LYS A 188 0.51 14.39 17.35
C LYS A 188 0.99 14.58 18.81
N CYS A 189 2.29 14.45 19.02
CA CYS A 189 3.01 14.75 20.26
C CYS A 189 3.77 16.07 20.12
N THR A 190 4.24 16.62 21.23
CA THR A 190 5.00 17.88 21.27
C THR A 190 6.47 17.65 21.60
N ASN A 191 7.36 18.29 20.84
CA ASN A 191 8.78 18.39 21.15
C ASN A 191 9.00 19.35 22.34
N PRO A 192 10.16 19.35 23.00
CA PRO A 192 10.45 20.27 24.10
C PRO A 192 10.29 21.76 23.77
N ASP A 193 10.47 22.15 22.50
CA ASP A 193 10.26 23.52 22.04
C ASP A 193 8.78 23.88 21.79
N GLY A 194 7.91 22.88 21.83
CA GLY A 194 6.47 22.96 21.60
C GLY A 194 6.03 22.69 20.16
N SER A 195 6.94 22.36 19.24
CA SER A 195 6.55 21.94 17.88
C SER A 195 5.90 20.56 17.87
N PHE A 196 4.99 20.30 16.93
CA PHE A 196 4.39 18.97 16.80
C PHE A 196 5.32 17.96 16.10
N HIS A 197 5.23 16.69 16.50
CA HIS A 197 5.79 15.53 15.82
C HIS A 197 4.82 14.34 15.94
N PHE A 198 5.00 13.30 15.12
CA PHE A 198 4.24 12.06 15.29
C PHE A 198 4.70 11.32 16.52
N CYS A 199 3.76 10.90 17.37
CA CYS A 199 4.06 10.06 18.52
C CYS A 199 4.47 8.66 18.09
N ASP A 200 5.37 8.05 18.85
CA ASP A 200 5.68 6.63 18.70
C ASP A 200 4.42 5.78 18.98
N ASN A 201 4.19 4.79 18.08
CA ASN A 201 2.94 4.06 17.84
C ASN A 201 2.44 3.14 18.99
N ASP A 202 2.99 3.26 20.20
CA ASP A 202 2.76 2.26 21.26
C ASP A 202 1.42 2.42 22.01
N SER A 203 0.71 3.55 21.88
CA SER A 203 -0.63 3.72 22.48
C SER A 203 -1.43 4.82 21.80
N THR A 204 -2.73 4.59 21.60
CA THR A 204 -3.69 5.60 21.12
C THR A 204 -4.07 6.64 22.17
N LEU A 205 -3.80 6.35 23.45
CA LEU A 205 -4.03 7.23 24.58
C LEU A 205 -2.69 7.71 25.16
N LYS A 206 -2.56 9.02 25.35
CA LYS A 206 -1.37 9.66 25.91
C LYS A 206 -1.73 10.64 27.03
N CYS A 207 -0.77 10.89 27.90
CA CYS A 207 -0.92 11.88 28.97
C CYS A 207 -1.06 13.29 28.41
N ALA A 208 -2.13 13.97 28.80
CA ALA A 208 -2.43 15.32 28.34
C ALA A 208 -1.37 16.32 28.82
N ARG A 209 -1.15 17.36 28.01
CA ARG A 209 -0.32 18.51 28.34
C ARG A 209 -0.93 19.32 29.50
N TYR A 210 -0.07 20.00 30.25
CA TYR A 210 -0.43 20.73 31.45
C TYR A 210 -1.09 22.07 31.16
N ILE A 211 -2.16 22.39 31.90
CA ILE A 211 -2.81 23.70 31.86
C ILE A 211 -1.94 24.79 32.48
N ILE A 212 -2.29 26.05 32.21
CA ILE A 212 -1.66 27.23 32.82
C ILE A 212 -1.68 27.11 34.36
N GLY A 213 -0.57 27.50 35.00
CA GLY A 213 -0.34 27.43 36.45
C GLY A 213 0.28 26.12 36.92
N HIS A 214 0.37 25.10 36.07
CA HIS A 214 1.00 23.83 36.41
C HIS A 214 2.52 23.87 36.25
N ALA A 215 3.24 23.07 37.04
CA ALA A 215 4.68 22.91 36.90
C ALA A 215 5.04 22.25 35.55
N CYS A 216 6.11 22.71 34.93
CA CYS A 216 6.61 22.23 33.65
C CYS A 216 8.14 22.32 33.58
N SER A 217 8.72 21.55 32.66
CA SER A 217 10.15 21.56 32.37
C SER A 217 10.48 22.23 31.03
N ASN A 218 9.53 22.23 30.10
CA ASN A 218 9.72 22.76 28.73
C ASN A 218 8.38 23.16 28.10
N ASN A 219 8.43 23.83 26.94
CA ASN A 219 7.25 24.38 26.26
C ASN A 219 6.31 23.31 25.69
N GLY A 220 6.83 22.13 25.36
CA GLY A 220 6.04 21.00 24.87
C GLY A 220 5.07 20.45 25.91
N GLU A 221 5.39 20.61 27.19
CA GLU A 221 4.56 20.11 28.29
C GLU A 221 3.31 20.95 28.54
N CYS A 222 3.25 22.20 28.08
CA CYS A 222 2.11 23.07 28.29
C CYS A 222 1.04 22.88 27.21
N SER A 223 -0.23 22.82 27.61
CA SER A 223 -1.37 22.74 26.70
C SER A 223 -1.71 24.09 26.07
N GLN A 224 -1.34 25.18 26.75
CA GLN A 224 -1.41 26.55 26.26
C GLN A 224 -0.21 27.35 26.79
N GLY A 225 0.28 28.29 25.99
CA GLY A 225 1.33 29.20 26.41
C GLY A 225 2.73 28.58 26.41
N HIS A 226 3.59 29.06 27.32
CA HIS A 226 4.98 28.63 27.46
C HIS A 226 5.33 28.23 28.89
N CYS A 227 6.36 27.41 29.03
CA CYS A 227 6.95 27.10 30.32
C CYS A 227 7.88 28.24 30.74
N LYS A 228 7.42 29.11 31.64
CA LYS A 228 8.19 30.24 32.18
C LYS A 228 8.45 30.01 33.66
N ASP A 229 9.72 30.07 34.07
CA ASP A 229 10.15 29.82 35.45
C ASP A 229 9.63 28.50 36.04
N GLY A 230 9.55 27.46 35.20
CA GLY A 230 9.07 26.13 35.57
C GLY A 230 7.56 26.01 35.72
N ILE A 231 6.79 27.00 35.26
CA ILE A 231 5.32 27.01 35.32
C ILE A 231 4.72 27.37 33.95
N CYS A 232 3.71 26.61 33.52
CA CYS A 232 2.97 26.93 32.30
C CYS A 232 2.26 28.26 32.48
N SER A 233 2.61 29.23 31.63
CA SER A 233 2.19 30.62 31.75
C SER A 233 1.64 31.12 30.43
N GLN A 234 0.67 32.04 30.52
CA GLN A 234 0.07 32.66 29.35
C GLN A 234 1.11 33.43 28.53
N SER A 235 1.02 33.31 27.21
CA SER A 235 1.88 34.04 26.28
C SER A 235 1.47 35.49 26.13
N GLN A 236 2.46 36.33 25.89
CA GLN A 236 2.29 37.76 25.62
C GLN A 236 2.45 38.04 24.13
N LEU A 237 1.90 39.17 23.67
CA LEU A 237 2.12 39.61 22.29
C LEU A 237 3.61 39.84 22.04
N GLY A 238 4.11 39.28 20.94
CA GLY A 238 5.53 39.30 20.57
C GLY A 238 6.33 38.11 21.09
N ASP A 239 5.79 37.28 21.99
CA ASP A 239 6.44 36.03 22.42
C ASP A 239 6.67 35.10 21.22
N SER A 240 7.78 34.36 21.24
CA SER A 240 8.12 33.43 20.16
C SER A 240 7.28 32.16 20.25
N CYS A 241 6.71 31.74 19.13
CA CYS A 241 5.85 30.56 19.05
C CYS A 241 6.30 29.64 17.91
N LYS A 242 6.02 28.34 18.05
CA LYS A 242 6.17 27.32 17.02
C LYS A 242 4.81 26.93 16.46
N GLU A 243 3.84 26.75 17.35
CA GLU A 243 2.47 26.29 17.09
C GLU A 243 1.42 27.26 17.64
N GLN A 244 0.18 27.14 17.13
CA GLN A 244 -0.92 28.05 17.50
C GLN A 244 -1.28 27.98 18.98
N TYR A 245 -1.29 26.78 19.58
CA TYR A 245 -1.64 26.61 21.00
C TYR A 245 -0.74 27.38 21.97
N GLN A 246 0.49 27.71 21.54
CA GLN A 246 1.43 28.47 22.35
C GLN A 246 1.03 29.93 22.45
N CYS A 247 0.14 30.42 21.59
CA CYS A 247 -0.45 31.73 21.69
C CYS A 247 -1.84 31.63 22.37
N GLY A 248 -2.15 32.56 23.26
CA GLY A 248 -3.39 32.55 24.03
C GLY A 248 -4.18 33.87 23.91
N ASP A 249 -5.34 33.93 24.55
CA ASP A 249 -6.23 35.11 24.57
C ASP A 249 -6.59 35.66 23.18
N GLY A 250 -6.82 34.77 22.22
CA GLY A 250 -7.17 35.14 20.85
C GLY A 250 -5.99 35.69 20.02
N SER A 251 -4.76 35.58 20.52
CA SER A 251 -3.55 35.73 19.70
C SER A 251 -3.22 34.45 18.93
N LEU A 252 -2.49 34.60 17.82
CA LEU A 252 -2.11 33.55 16.89
C LEU A 252 -0.60 33.55 16.69
N CYS A 253 -0.05 32.41 16.29
CA CYS A 253 1.33 32.32 15.89
C CYS A 253 1.51 32.81 14.45
N SER A 254 2.20 33.94 14.27
CA SER A 254 2.51 34.52 12.95
C SER A 254 3.46 33.65 12.13
N PRO A 255 3.53 33.86 10.80
CA PRO A 255 4.59 33.30 9.96
C PRO A 255 6.01 33.62 10.47
N ASP A 256 6.19 34.81 11.08
CA ASP A 256 7.45 35.24 11.74
C ASP A 256 7.70 34.57 13.10
N LYS A 257 6.89 33.57 13.46
CA LYS A 257 7.02 32.78 14.70
C LYS A 257 6.89 33.61 15.96
N LYS A 258 5.96 34.58 15.95
CA LYS A 258 5.58 35.40 17.13
C LYS A 258 4.07 35.45 17.37
N CYS A 259 3.66 35.49 18.63
CA CYS A 259 2.26 35.67 19.00
C CYS A 259 1.78 37.10 18.68
N TYR A 260 0.68 37.22 17.95
CA TYR A 260 0.10 38.51 17.55
C TYR A 260 -1.42 38.40 17.41
N ILE A 261 -2.11 39.55 17.37
CA ILE A 261 -3.53 39.60 17.01
C ILE A 261 -3.63 40.24 15.62
N PRO A 262 -4.14 39.52 14.60
CA PRO A 262 -4.30 40.08 13.28
C PRO A 262 -5.32 41.22 13.28
N ASN A 263 -5.04 42.27 12.49
CA ASN A 263 -6.00 43.32 12.23
C ASN A 263 -7.11 42.80 11.30
N ASN A 264 -8.30 43.39 11.40
CA ASN A 264 -9.41 43.04 10.52
C ASN A 264 -9.07 43.24 9.04
N GLY A 265 -9.36 42.25 8.22
CA GLY A 265 -9.15 42.25 6.77
C GLY A 265 -7.68 42.24 6.34
N THR A 266 -6.77 41.70 7.17
CA THR A 266 -5.33 41.66 6.86
C THR A 266 -4.75 40.26 6.73
N THR A 267 -5.45 39.23 7.22
CA THR A 267 -4.98 37.85 7.18
C THR A 267 -5.28 37.21 5.82
N HIS A 268 -4.25 36.65 5.18
CA HIS A 268 -4.36 36.02 3.86
C HIS A 268 -4.86 34.57 3.97
N SER A 269 -5.31 34.03 2.84
CA SER A 269 -5.75 32.63 2.75
C SER A 269 -4.65 31.65 3.18
N GLY A 270 -5.05 30.61 3.91
CA GLY A 270 -4.14 29.61 4.49
C GLY A 270 -3.48 30.02 5.80
N ASP A 271 -3.49 31.31 6.17
CA ASP A 271 -2.97 31.76 7.45
C ASP A 271 -4.00 31.53 8.57
N ALA A 272 -3.52 31.28 9.79
CA ALA A 272 -4.37 31.06 10.96
C ALA A 272 -5.25 32.28 11.27
N CYS A 273 -6.45 32.04 11.79
CA CYS A 273 -7.41 33.08 12.15
C CYS A 273 -8.22 32.68 13.39
N ASN A 274 -8.84 33.65 14.06
CA ASN A 274 -9.78 33.43 15.17
C ASN A 274 -11.19 33.94 14.87
N SER A 275 -11.36 34.73 13.81
CA SER A 275 -12.66 35.23 13.38
C SER A 275 -12.67 35.59 11.89
N ASP A 276 -13.86 35.54 11.29
CA ASP A 276 -14.10 35.93 9.90
C ASP A 276 -13.58 37.32 9.57
N GLN A 277 -13.68 38.28 10.51
CA GLN A 277 -13.31 39.66 10.29
C GLN A 277 -11.81 39.86 10.05
N GLN A 278 -10.96 38.95 10.53
CA GLN A 278 -9.51 39.01 10.35
C GLN A 278 -9.12 38.66 8.91
N CYS A 279 -9.88 37.77 8.28
CA CYS A 279 -9.58 37.23 6.97
C CYS A 279 -9.94 38.20 5.85
N ILE A 280 -9.07 38.30 4.84
CA ILE A 280 -9.36 39.00 3.58
C ILE A 280 -10.58 38.38 2.89
N SER A 281 -10.70 37.04 2.94
CA SER A 281 -11.84 36.28 2.44
C SER A 281 -13.12 36.46 3.27
N LYS A 282 -13.03 37.10 4.44
CA LYS A 282 -14.12 37.23 5.43
C LYS A 282 -14.64 35.88 5.93
N ARG A 283 -13.82 34.82 5.84
CA ARG A 283 -14.17 33.46 6.22
C ARG A 283 -13.00 32.81 6.95
N CYS A 284 -13.21 32.53 8.22
CA CYS A 284 -12.29 31.80 9.08
C CYS A 284 -12.87 30.41 9.33
N THR A 285 -12.25 29.38 8.76
CA THR A 285 -12.85 28.04 8.63
C THR A 285 -11.91 26.95 9.15
N THR A 286 -12.48 25.93 9.77
CA THR A 286 -11.80 24.68 10.13
C THR A 286 -11.65 23.74 8.93
N THR A 287 -12.50 23.88 7.90
CA THR A 287 -12.34 23.13 6.64
C THR A 287 -11.29 23.81 5.79
N LYS A 288 -10.13 23.16 5.65
CA LYS A 288 -8.98 23.63 4.89
C LYS A 288 -9.04 23.09 3.47
N HIS A 289 -9.02 23.99 2.49
CA HIS A 289 -8.82 23.65 1.09
C HIS A 289 -7.32 23.57 0.79
N PHE A 290 -6.78 22.35 0.68
CA PHE A 290 -5.34 22.16 0.47
C PHE A 290 -4.96 22.38 -0.98
N LYS A 291 -3.82 23.05 -1.14
CA LYS A 291 -3.10 23.14 -2.41
C LYS A 291 -1.74 22.48 -2.27
N ASP A 292 -1.33 21.78 -3.31
CA ASP A 292 0.01 21.18 -3.38
C ASP A 292 1.12 22.23 -3.55
N VAL A 293 2.36 21.76 -3.67
CA VAL A 293 3.54 22.60 -3.92
C VAL A 293 3.46 23.41 -5.21
N ASN A 294 2.59 23.07 -6.16
CA ASN A 294 2.35 23.79 -7.42
C ASN A 294 1.08 24.66 -7.37
N GLY A 295 0.39 24.73 -6.23
CA GLY A 295 -0.83 25.53 -6.06
C GLY A 295 -2.10 24.89 -6.63
N ILE A 296 -2.10 23.57 -6.85
CA ILE A 296 -3.21 22.78 -7.37
C ILE A 296 -4.05 22.24 -6.22
N ASN A 297 -5.37 22.32 -6.33
CA ASN A 297 -6.30 21.82 -5.31
C ASN A 297 -6.15 20.30 -5.18
N THR A 298 -5.97 19.80 -3.96
CA THR A 298 -5.78 18.36 -3.71
C THR A 298 -6.99 17.73 -3.05
N PHE A 299 -7.33 18.20 -1.86
CA PHE A 299 -8.42 17.68 -1.05
C PHE A 299 -8.83 18.73 -0.01
N ASP A 300 -10.00 18.52 0.56
CA ASP A 300 -10.49 19.29 1.69
C ASP A 300 -10.30 18.43 2.95
N SER A 301 -9.80 19.02 4.03
CA SER A 301 -9.82 18.36 5.33
C SER A 301 -10.22 19.30 6.43
N ASP A 302 -10.94 18.78 7.41
CA ASP A 302 -11.22 19.51 8.64
C ASP A 302 -9.98 19.45 9.54
N ASP A 303 -9.57 20.60 10.05
CA ASP A 303 -8.50 20.77 11.01
C ASP A 303 -9.02 21.56 12.22
N GLU A 304 -8.50 21.28 13.41
CA GLU A 304 -8.95 21.93 14.64
C GLU A 304 -8.55 23.40 14.67
N ASP A 305 -7.44 23.75 14.01
CA ASP A 305 -6.93 25.12 13.92
C ASP A 305 -7.50 25.83 12.68
N PRO A 306 -8.44 26.79 12.86
CA PRO A 306 -9.06 27.48 11.74
C PRO A 306 -8.06 28.38 11.00
N THR A 307 -8.24 28.46 9.69
CA THR A 307 -7.45 29.30 8.79
C THR A 307 -8.36 30.11 7.88
N CYS A 308 -7.85 31.21 7.35
CA CYS A 308 -8.59 31.99 6.38
C CYS A 308 -8.80 31.21 5.09
N ASP A 309 -10.05 31.17 4.64
CA ASP A 309 -10.44 30.46 3.42
C ASP A 309 -9.78 31.07 2.17
N LEU A 310 -9.68 30.27 1.11
CA LEU A 310 -9.32 30.73 -0.23
C LEU A 310 -10.35 31.75 -0.76
N LEU A 311 -9.88 32.65 -1.61
CA LEU A 311 -10.68 33.68 -2.26
C LEU A 311 -11.45 33.09 -3.45
N ASN A 312 -12.73 33.39 -3.53
CA ASN A 312 -13.57 33.06 -4.67
C ASN A 312 -13.34 34.06 -5.81
N ASN A 313 -13.69 33.67 -7.04
CA ASN A 313 -13.67 34.59 -8.17
C ASN A 313 -14.54 35.83 -7.87
N GLY A 314 -13.97 37.02 -8.11
CA GLY A 314 -14.53 38.33 -7.78
C GLY A 314 -14.03 38.92 -6.46
N GLU A 315 -13.41 38.12 -5.58
CA GLU A 315 -12.86 38.61 -4.32
C GLU A 315 -11.42 39.15 -4.49
N SER A 316 -11.12 40.26 -3.80
CA SER A 316 -9.85 40.98 -3.91
C SER A 316 -8.95 40.75 -2.69
N GLY A 317 -7.65 41.00 -2.85
CA GLY A 317 -6.60 40.79 -1.85
C GLY A 317 -5.76 39.52 -2.07
N CYS A 318 -5.85 38.89 -3.24
CA CYS A 318 -4.94 37.79 -3.60
C CYS A 318 -3.53 38.33 -3.89
N ARG A 319 -2.52 37.56 -3.48
CA ARG A 319 -1.10 37.81 -3.80
C ARG A 319 -0.67 37.00 -5.02
N SER A 320 -1.23 35.79 -5.14
CA SER A 320 -0.98 34.87 -6.26
C SER A 320 -2.20 33.98 -6.50
N TYR A 321 -2.17 33.18 -7.57
CA TYR A 321 -3.20 32.18 -7.87
C TYR A 321 -3.41 31.16 -6.75
N ARG A 322 -2.46 31.01 -5.82
CA ARG A 322 -2.55 30.11 -4.67
C ARG A 322 -3.54 30.60 -3.61
N ASP A 323 -3.82 31.91 -3.56
CA ASP A 323 -4.82 32.47 -2.66
C ASP A 323 -6.24 32.30 -3.24
N CYS A 324 -6.38 31.91 -4.51
CA CYS A 324 -7.65 31.74 -5.19
C CYS A 324 -8.12 30.28 -5.14
N ARG A 325 -9.40 30.07 -4.81
CA ARG A 325 -10.04 28.75 -4.80
C ARG A 325 -10.07 28.15 -6.20
N THR A 326 -10.49 28.98 -7.15
CA THR A 326 -10.46 28.74 -8.59
C THR A 326 -9.93 30.01 -9.28
N GLY A 327 -9.63 29.95 -10.57
CA GLY A 327 -9.10 31.11 -11.29
C GLY A 327 -7.63 31.43 -11.00
N LEU A 328 -7.24 32.62 -11.42
CA LEU A 328 -5.93 33.24 -11.29
C LEU A 328 -6.05 34.52 -10.46
N CYS A 329 -4.93 34.98 -9.90
CA CYS A 329 -4.89 36.30 -9.28
C CYS A 329 -4.53 37.36 -10.33
N LYS A 330 -5.51 38.17 -10.72
CA LYS A 330 -5.39 39.25 -11.72
C LYS A 330 -5.60 40.59 -11.03
N ASP A 331 -4.57 41.45 -11.05
CA ASP A 331 -4.60 42.78 -10.42
C ASP A 331 -5.07 42.77 -8.96
N GLY A 332 -4.70 41.70 -8.22
CA GLY A 332 -5.09 41.52 -6.82
C GLY A 332 -6.50 40.96 -6.61
N THR A 333 -7.22 40.59 -7.66
CA THR A 333 -8.55 39.96 -7.60
C THR A 333 -8.52 38.55 -8.21
N CYS A 334 -9.16 37.59 -7.55
CA CYS A 334 -9.31 36.25 -8.12
C CYS A 334 -10.31 36.29 -9.29
N ALA A 335 -9.93 35.77 -10.44
CA ALA A 335 -10.79 35.71 -11.62
C ALA A 335 -10.37 34.58 -12.55
N ALA A 336 -11.31 34.06 -13.33
CA ALA A 336 -10.99 33.09 -14.38
C ALA A 336 -10.03 33.68 -15.43
N GLY A 337 -9.09 32.86 -15.89
CA GLY A 337 -8.18 33.14 -17.00
C GLY A 337 -8.93 33.20 -18.32
N SER A 338 -8.65 34.24 -19.11
CA SER A 338 -9.21 34.43 -20.44
C SER A 338 -8.23 33.87 -21.47
N ALA A 339 -8.67 33.72 -22.73
CA ALA A 339 -7.85 33.11 -23.77
C ALA A 339 -6.44 33.75 -23.87
N GLY A 340 -5.39 32.93 -23.78
CA GLY A 340 -3.99 33.35 -23.81
C GLY A 340 -3.34 33.50 -22.43
N ASP A 341 -4.11 33.59 -21.35
CA ASP A 341 -3.57 33.62 -19.99
C ASP A 341 -2.90 32.30 -19.64
N ARG A 342 -1.85 32.37 -18.81
CA ARG A 342 -1.14 31.17 -18.34
C ARG A 342 -1.99 30.41 -17.31
N CYS A 343 -1.98 29.11 -17.39
CA CYS A 343 -2.72 28.22 -16.51
C CYS A 343 -1.99 26.89 -16.30
N ILE A 344 -2.43 26.17 -15.28
CA ILE A 344 -2.01 24.82 -14.93
C ILE A 344 -3.21 23.87 -15.01
N VAL A 345 -4.42 24.30 -14.71
CA VAL A 345 -5.62 23.45 -14.61
C VAL A 345 -6.87 24.16 -15.12
N ASN A 346 -7.85 23.40 -15.60
CA ASN A 346 -9.05 23.94 -16.26
C ASN A 346 -9.82 24.91 -15.36
N TYR A 347 -9.93 24.65 -14.06
CA TYR A 347 -10.64 25.54 -13.14
C TYR A 347 -9.97 26.92 -12.97
N GLN A 348 -8.77 27.12 -13.52
CA GLN A 348 -8.14 28.44 -13.59
C GLN A 348 -8.59 29.27 -14.79
N CYS A 349 -9.26 28.66 -15.76
CA CYS A 349 -9.69 29.30 -17.01
C CYS A 349 -11.21 29.47 -17.07
N GLU A 350 -11.67 30.38 -17.93
CA GLU A 350 -13.09 30.49 -18.30
C GLU A 350 -13.60 29.18 -18.91
N ASP A 351 -12.80 28.57 -19.80
CA ASP A 351 -13.04 27.26 -20.40
C ASP A 351 -12.00 26.23 -19.95
N VAL A 352 -10.99 25.93 -20.78
CA VAL A 352 -9.98 24.90 -20.52
C VAL A 352 -8.56 25.45 -20.57
N CYS A 353 -7.66 24.76 -19.88
CA CYS A 353 -6.23 24.98 -19.91
C CYS A 353 -5.57 24.03 -20.92
N GLY A 354 -4.92 24.56 -21.95
CA GLY A 354 -4.20 23.78 -22.94
C GLY A 354 -3.02 23.01 -22.35
N SER A 355 -2.51 22.03 -23.11
CA SER A 355 -1.25 21.35 -22.78
C SER A 355 -0.04 22.29 -22.85
N ASP A 356 -0.16 23.41 -23.56
CA ASP A 356 0.82 24.50 -23.57
C ASP A 356 0.74 25.41 -22.33
N GLY A 357 -0.17 25.11 -21.39
CA GLY A 357 -0.39 25.90 -20.18
C GLY A 357 -1.02 27.25 -20.46
N LYS A 358 -1.87 27.36 -21.49
CA LYS A 358 -2.64 28.57 -21.78
C LYS A 358 -4.13 28.33 -21.83
N CYS A 359 -4.90 29.25 -21.27
CA CYS A 359 -6.35 29.22 -21.37
C CYS A 359 -6.79 29.38 -22.83
N TYR A 360 -7.77 28.61 -23.27
CA TYR A 360 -8.39 28.76 -24.58
C TYR A 360 -9.81 28.19 -24.61
N THR A 361 -10.60 28.65 -25.57
CA THR A 361 -11.93 28.10 -25.87
C THR A 361 -11.80 27.12 -27.03
N PRO A 362 -12.16 25.83 -26.86
CA PRO A 362 -12.13 24.87 -27.96
C PRO A 362 -13.11 25.26 -29.07
N ALA A 363 -12.68 25.21 -30.33
CA ALA A 363 -13.49 25.67 -31.47
C ALA A 363 -14.77 24.83 -31.71
N ASN A 364 -14.82 23.58 -31.21
CA ASN A 364 -15.90 22.63 -31.46
C ASN A 364 -16.39 21.96 -30.17
N ILE A 365 -16.85 22.76 -29.19
CA ILE A 365 -17.49 22.24 -27.97
C ILE A 365 -18.65 21.31 -28.35
N GLY A 366 -18.68 20.11 -27.76
CA GLY A 366 -19.65 19.04 -28.05
C GLY A 366 -19.25 18.11 -29.19
N ASN A 367 -18.06 18.32 -29.76
CA ASN A 367 -17.52 17.50 -30.84
C ASN A 367 -16.03 17.22 -30.65
N LEU A 368 -15.53 17.29 -29.40
CA LEU A 368 -14.16 16.91 -29.07
C LEU A 368 -14.03 15.39 -28.98
N GLY A 369 -13.08 14.84 -29.73
CA GLY A 369 -12.74 13.42 -29.75
C GLY A 369 -11.96 12.96 -28.52
N GLU A 370 -11.58 11.69 -28.49
CA GLU A 370 -10.82 11.07 -27.39
C GLU A 370 -9.54 11.86 -27.05
N GLY A 371 -9.23 11.97 -25.76
CA GLY A 371 -7.97 12.53 -25.25
C GLY A 371 -7.88 14.06 -25.36
N LYS A 372 -8.87 14.71 -25.97
CA LYS A 372 -8.96 16.17 -25.99
C LYS A 372 -9.37 16.70 -24.63
N ILE A 373 -8.72 17.78 -24.21
CA ILE A 373 -8.99 18.45 -22.94
C ILE A 373 -10.43 18.97 -22.94
N CYS A 374 -11.15 18.70 -21.85
CA CYS A 374 -12.54 19.09 -21.66
C CYS A 374 -12.77 19.61 -20.25
N LYS A 375 -13.76 20.50 -20.11
CA LYS A 375 -14.19 21.02 -18.81
C LYS A 375 -15.27 20.16 -18.17
N ASP A 376 -16.21 19.69 -18.99
CA ASP A 376 -17.32 18.85 -18.59
C ASP A 376 -17.81 17.99 -19.77
N ASN A 377 -18.78 17.11 -19.50
CA ASN A 377 -19.34 16.17 -20.45
C ASN A 377 -19.88 16.81 -21.75
N SER A 378 -20.33 18.07 -21.70
CA SER A 378 -20.89 18.75 -22.87
C SER A 378 -19.85 19.10 -23.93
N TYR A 379 -18.55 19.05 -23.59
CA TYR A 379 -17.46 19.30 -24.52
C TYR A 379 -17.19 18.10 -25.42
N CYS A 380 -17.48 16.90 -24.93
CA CYS A 380 -17.02 15.66 -25.52
C CYS A 380 -18.08 15.05 -26.44
N LEU A 381 -17.60 14.50 -27.53
CA LEU A 381 -18.40 13.81 -28.52
C LEU A 381 -19.09 12.56 -27.95
N SER A 382 -18.42 11.88 -27.02
CA SER A 382 -18.92 10.74 -26.24
C SER A 382 -19.92 11.14 -25.14
N GLY A 383 -20.02 12.43 -24.81
CA GLY A 383 -20.74 12.90 -23.63
C GLY A 383 -20.06 12.57 -22.30
N GLY A 384 -18.78 12.18 -22.32
CA GLY A 384 -18.00 11.84 -21.13
C GLY A 384 -16.67 12.61 -21.07
N CYS A 385 -16.47 13.33 -19.97
CA CYS A 385 -15.25 14.05 -19.63
C CYS A 385 -14.78 13.57 -18.24
N TYR A 386 -13.59 12.97 -18.17
CA TYR A 386 -13.07 12.38 -16.94
C TYR A 386 -11.66 12.86 -16.66
N ASP A 387 -11.34 13.03 -15.39
CA ASP A 387 -9.97 13.30 -14.97
C ASP A 387 -9.07 12.13 -15.36
N THR A 388 -7.99 12.44 -16.07
CA THR A 388 -7.02 11.44 -16.53
C THR A 388 -5.85 11.30 -15.56
N TYR A 389 -5.32 10.08 -15.45
CA TYR A 389 -4.09 9.78 -14.69
C TYR A 389 -3.08 9.10 -15.63
N PRO A 390 -1.83 9.57 -15.74
CA PRO A 390 -1.14 10.53 -14.87
C PRO A 390 -1.47 12.02 -15.11
N GLY A 391 -2.39 12.35 -16.03
CA GLY A 391 -2.86 13.71 -16.31
C GLY A 391 -2.15 14.36 -17.50
N PHE A 392 -2.20 15.70 -17.56
CA PHE A 392 -1.59 16.49 -18.64
C PHE A 392 -0.26 17.10 -18.22
N ASP A 393 0.72 17.07 -19.12
CA ASP A 393 1.97 17.81 -18.98
C ASP A 393 1.72 19.29 -19.30
N ARG A 394 1.94 20.18 -18.32
CA ARG A 394 1.78 21.64 -18.49
C ARG A 394 2.94 22.41 -17.83
N PRO A 395 3.32 23.60 -18.34
CA PRO A 395 4.29 24.47 -17.68
C PRO A 395 3.82 24.96 -16.31
N SER A 396 4.71 24.96 -15.30
CA SER A 396 4.42 25.54 -13.99
C SER A 396 4.22 27.06 -14.07
N LEU A 397 3.31 27.62 -13.27
CA LEU A 397 3.12 29.07 -13.16
C LEU A 397 4.31 29.75 -12.47
N ASP A 398 4.93 29.08 -11.48
CA ASP A 398 6.08 29.59 -10.74
C ASP A 398 7.34 29.60 -11.61
N ASP A 399 7.56 28.54 -12.40
CA ASP A 399 8.70 28.39 -13.29
C ASP A 399 8.27 27.77 -14.64
N PRO A 400 8.07 28.59 -15.68
CA PRO A 400 7.63 28.12 -17.00
C PRO A 400 8.58 27.13 -17.68
N SER A 401 9.83 27.01 -17.22
CA SER A 401 10.79 26.04 -17.77
C SER A 401 10.57 24.63 -17.25
N LYS A 402 9.76 24.47 -16.19
CA LYS A 402 9.43 23.18 -15.58
C LYS A 402 8.05 22.71 -16.03
N THR A 403 7.99 21.46 -16.44
CA THR A 403 6.75 20.75 -16.73
C THR A 403 6.26 20.05 -15.46
N ILE A 404 4.96 20.13 -15.21
CA ILE A 404 4.26 19.45 -14.13
C ILE A 404 3.11 18.62 -14.71
N GLN A 405 2.88 17.45 -14.11
CA GLN A 405 1.76 16.57 -14.45
C GLN A 405 0.58 16.88 -13.55
N VAL A 406 -0.57 17.13 -14.18
CA VAL A 406 -1.75 17.61 -13.47
C VAL A 406 -3.00 16.88 -13.95
N PRO A 407 -3.79 16.29 -13.03
CA PRO A 407 -5.04 15.65 -13.39
C PRO A 407 -6.02 16.71 -13.85
N ASP A 408 -6.66 16.44 -14.99
CA ASP A 408 -7.69 17.30 -15.56
C ASP A 408 -8.56 16.51 -16.53
N GLY A 409 -9.69 17.10 -16.90
CA GLY A 409 -10.68 16.47 -17.77
C GLY A 409 -10.16 16.20 -19.18
N ALA A 410 -10.30 14.95 -19.62
CA ALA A 410 -10.15 14.53 -21.01
C ALA A 410 -11.39 13.79 -21.51
N CYS A 411 -11.71 13.96 -22.79
CA CYS A 411 -12.79 13.24 -23.43
C CYS A 411 -12.46 11.75 -23.54
N ILE A 412 -13.40 10.89 -23.13
CA ILE A 412 -13.28 9.44 -23.30
C ILE A 412 -13.85 8.98 -24.64
N ASN A 413 -13.52 7.76 -25.05
CA ASN A 413 -14.08 7.18 -26.26
C ASN A 413 -15.60 6.99 -26.14
N SER A 414 -16.27 7.05 -27.29
CA SER A 414 -17.65 6.62 -27.48
C SER A 414 -17.79 5.11 -27.47
N GLY A 415 -18.89 4.60 -26.91
CA GLY A 415 -19.31 3.22 -27.08
C GLY A 415 -19.88 2.93 -28.48
N ILE A 416 -20.21 1.66 -28.74
CA ILE A 416 -20.90 1.25 -29.97
C ILE A 416 -22.23 2.01 -30.12
N ARG A 417 -22.52 2.46 -31.35
CA ARG A 417 -23.61 3.40 -31.72
C ARG A 417 -23.43 4.84 -31.21
N GLY A 418 -22.37 5.11 -30.44
CA GLY A 418 -21.97 6.48 -30.11
C GLY A 418 -21.44 7.21 -31.34
N ARG A 419 -21.41 8.54 -31.27
CA ARG A 419 -20.86 9.36 -32.34
C ARG A 419 -19.35 9.12 -32.46
N CYS A 420 -18.75 9.45 -33.60
CA CYS A 420 -17.28 9.56 -33.76
C CYS A 420 -16.90 10.48 -34.91
N ILE A 421 -15.64 10.95 -34.93
CA ILE A 421 -15.02 11.63 -36.09
C ILE A 421 -13.95 10.71 -36.69
N SER A 422 -13.26 9.96 -35.85
CA SER A 422 -12.19 9.03 -36.18
C SER A 422 -12.34 7.72 -35.42
N THR A 423 -11.64 6.68 -35.85
CA THR A 423 -11.68 5.37 -35.18
C THR A 423 -11.15 5.41 -33.75
N GLU A 424 -10.25 6.33 -33.42
CA GLU A 424 -9.75 6.52 -32.04
C GLU A 424 -10.88 6.96 -31.10
N ASP A 425 -11.88 7.69 -31.60
CA ASP A 425 -13.03 8.08 -30.78
C ASP A 425 -13.91 6.90 -30.36
N CYS A 426 -13.64 5.67 -30.83
CA CYS A 426 -14.43 4.48 -30.52
C CYS A 426 -13.69 3.56 -29.57
N GLY A 427 -14.23 3.33 -28.37
CA GLY A 427 -13.62 2.42 -27.39
C GLY A 427 -13.68 0.96 -27.86
N GLN A 428 -14.65 0.68 -28.74
CA GLN A 428 -14.78 -0.57 -29.50
C GLN A 428 -15.28 -0.24 -30.90
N GLY A 429 -14.96 -1.09 -31.87
CA GLY A 429 -15.34 -0.87 -33.26
C GLY A 429 -14.48 0.16 -33.98
N ALA A 430 -14.94 0.56 -35.17
CA ALA A 430 -14.35 1.63 -35.96
C ALA A 430 -15.40 2.71 -36.27
N CYS A 431 -14.91 3.91 -36.57
CA CYS A 431 -15.80 5.00 -36.94
C CYS A 431 -16.30 4.84 -38.37
N SER A 432 -17.61 4.69 -38.53
CA SER A 432 -18.27 4.53 -39.82
C SER A 432 -19.47 5.45 -39.91
N ASN A 433 -19.50 6.34 -40.91
CA ASN A 433 -20.55 7.34 -41.10
C ASN A 433 -20.85 8.16 -39.81
N GLY A 434 -19.81 8.53 -39.08
CA GLY A 434 -19.92 9.32 -37.85
C GLY A 434 -20.45 8.54 -36.63
N THR A 435 -20.51 7.21 -36.71
CA THR A 435 -20.96 6.33 -35.62
C THR A 435 -19.98 5.19 -35.37
N CYS A 436 -19.72 4.86 -34.10
CA CYS A 436 -18.89 3.71 -33.74
C CYS A 436 -19.64 2.41 -34.02
N SER A 437 -19.04 1.52 -34.81
CA SER A 437 -19.63 0.23 -35.16
C SER A 437 -18.57 -0.87 -35.25
N LEU A 438 -18.92 -2.08 -34.83
CA LEU A 438 -18.02 -3.23 -34.98
C LEU A 438 -17.84 -3.56 -36.46
N VAL A 439 -16.59 -3.79 -36.84
CA VAL A 439 -16.18 -4.14 -38.20
C VAL A 439 -16.52 -5.61 -38.45
N ALA A 440 -17.17 -5.89 -39.58
CA ALA A 440 -17.51 -7.25 -39.98
C ALA A 440 -16.26 -8.04 -40.41
N LEU A 441 -16.38 -9.38 -40.46
CA LEU A 441 -15.34 -10.25 -41.01
C LEU A 441 -14.89 -9.79 -42.40
N GLY A 442 -13.58 -9.78 -42.63
CA GLY A 442 -12.96 -9.28 -43.86
C GLY A 442 -12.75 -7.75 -43.91
N GLY A 443 -13.29 -6.99 -42.95
CA GLY A 443 -13.05 -5.54 -42.85
C GLY A 443 -11.72 -5.20 -42.20
N SER A 444 -11.22 -3.98 -42.41
CA SER A 444 -9.92 -3.55 -41.85
C SER A 444 -9.99 -3.25 -40.36
N CYS A 445 -8.93 -3.59 -39.63
CA CYS A 445 -8.78 -3.34 -38.21
C CYS A 445 -7.31 -3.04 -37.84
N THR A 446 -7.09 -2.47 -36.67
CA THR A 446 -5.78 -2.25 -36.04
C THR A 446 -5.72 -2.87 -34.65
N LEU A 447 -6.88 -3.08 -34.04
CA LEU A 447 -7.04 -3.70 -32.72
C LEU A 447 -8.14 -4.77 -32.77
N PRO A 448 -8.04 -5.85 -31.98
CA PRO A 448 -9.05 -6.90 -31.94
C PRO A 448 -10.45 -6.38 -31.54
N SER A 449 -10.52 -5.40 -30.63
CA SER A 449 -11.76 -4.76 -30.17
C SER A 449 -12.55 -4.02 -31.26
N GLN A 450 -11.96 -3.81 -32.43
CA GLN A 450 -12.64 -3.20 -33.57
C GLN A 450 -13.55 -4.19 -34.30
N CYS A 451 -13.27 -5.48 -34.19
CA CYS A 451 -13.92 -6.54 -34.96
C CYS A 451 -15.12 -7.10 -34.21
N LYS A 452 -16.20 -7.43 -34.93
CA LYS A 452 -17.35 -8.15 -34.37
C LYS A 452 -16.96 -9.50 -33.77
N SER A 453 -15.91 -10.10 -34.31
CA SER A 453 -15.32 -11.36 -33.88
C SER A 453 -14.32 -11.21 -32.73
N TYR A 454 -14.01 -9.98 -32.30
CA TYR A 454 -12.94 -9.65 -31.35
C TYR A 454 -11.54 -10.14 -31.77
N ALA A 455 -11.32 -10.42 -33.07
CA ALA A 455 -10.04 -10.89 -33.59
C ALA A 455 -9.61 -10.11 -34.84
N CYS A 456 -8.38 -9.59 -34.81
CA CYS A 456 -7.78 -8.79 -35.87
C CYS A 456 -6.45 -9.41 -36.32
N ASP A 457 -6.36 -9.83 -37.58
CA ASP A 457 -5.13 -10.36 -38.17
C ASP A 457 -4.27 -9.22 -38.74
N THR A 458 -3.22 -8.82 -38.02
CA THR A 458 -2.32 -7.70 -38.37
C THR A 458 -1.09 -8.12 -39.18
N ARG A 459 -1.00 -9.38 -39.64
CA ARG A 459 0.20 -9.94 -40.29
C ARG A 459 0.44 -9.46 -41.73
N SER A 460 -0.44 -8.66 -42.29
CA SER A 460 -0.26 -8.02 -43.60
C SER A 460 0.81 -6.91 -43.57
N ASN A 461 2.10 -7.26 -43.38
CA ASN A 461 3.32 -6.42 -43.56
C ASN A 461 3.25 -4.96 -43.10
N SER A 462 2.37 -4.63 -42.15
CA SER A 462 2.15 -3.27 -41.67
C SER A 462 1.68 -3.35 -40.23
N PRO A 463 2.49 -2.91 -39.25
CA PRO A 463 2.21 -3.09 -37.82
C PRO A 463 0.92 -2.42 -37.33
N ASN A 464 0.26 -1.62 -38.17
CA ASN A 464 -0.97 -0.89 -37.87
C ASN A 464 -2.10 -1.18 -38.88
N LYS A 465 -2.08 -2.30 -39.60
CA LYS A 465 -3.14 -2.68 -40.55
C LYS A 465 -3.37 -4.19 -40.56
N GLY A 466 -4.57 -4.57 -40.15
CA GLY A 466 -5.05 -5.94 -40.15
C GLY A 466 -6.45 -6.08 -40.73
N THR A 467 -6.93 -7.32 -40.70
CA THR A 467 -8.26 -7.70 -41.20
C THR A 467 -9.02 -8.45 -40.11
N CYS A 468 -10.30 -8.15 -39.92
CA CYS A 468 -11.16 -8.86 -38.98
C CYS A 468 -11.37 -10.30 -39.44
N VAL A 469 -11.03 -11.24 -38.58
CA VAL A 469 -11.10 -12.68 -38.85
C VAL A 469 -11.86 -13.38 -37.74
N ILE A 470 -12.32 -14.62 -37.97
CA ILE A 470 -12.85 -15.44 -36.87
C ILE A 470 -11.72 -15.74 -35.87
N PRO A 471 -11.98 -15.73 -34.54
CA PRO A 471 -10.97 -15.98 -33.51
C PRO A 471 -10.24 -17.31 -33.65
N GLY A 472 -8.99 -17.31 -33.20
CA GLY A 472 -8.15 -18.51 -33.05
C GLY A 472 -8.43 -19.22 -31.72
N ALA A 473 -7.52 -20.09 -31.30
CA ALA A 473 -7.63 -20.84 -30.06
C ALA A 473 -7.68 -19.93 -28.82
N HIS A 474 -8.37 -20.41 -27.78
CA HIS A 474 -8.49 -19.79 -26.44
C HIS A 474 -9.17 -18.42 -26.39
N GLU A 475 -9.71 -17.93 -27.50
CA GLU A 475 -10.55 -16.73 -27.56
C GLU A 475 -11.99 -17.04 -27.18
N TYR A 476 -12.67 -16.11 -26.51
CA TYR A 476 -14.05 -16.32 -26.07
C TYR A 476 -15.03 -16.56 -27.22
N CYS A 477 -15.93 -17.51 -27.03
CA CYS A 477 -16.97 -17.84 -28.00
C CYS A 477 -18.29 -18.22 -27.32
N SER A 478 -19.38 -18.12 -28.06
CA SER A 478 -20.71 -18.61 -27.68
C SER A 478 -21.20 -19.74 -28.57
N SER A 479 -20.58 -19.93 -29.74
CA SER A 479 -20.98 -20.94 -30.72
C SER A 479 -19.81 -21.36 -31.62
N ASN A 480 -19.89 -22.59 -32.13
CA ASN A 480 -18.84 -23.24 -32.94
C ASN A 480 -18.44 -22.46 -34.20
N ASP A 481 -19.40 -21.79 -34.85
CA ASP A 481 -19.20 -21.01 -36.07
C ASP A 481 -18.40 -19.71 -35.85
N GLN A 482 -18.19 -19.33 -34.59
CA GLN A 482 -17.34 -18.19 -34.23
C GLN A 482 -15.86 -18.58 -34.21
N CYS A 483 -15.53 -19.86 -34.11
CA CYS A 483 -14.16 -20.33 -33.92
C CYS A 483 -13.55 -20.80 -35.23
N PHE A 484 -12.27 -20.50 -35.45
CA PHE A 484 -11.54 -21.03 -36.60
C PHE A 484 -11.44 -22.56 -36.58
N SER A 485 -11.26 -23.16 -35.39
CA SER A 485 -11.30 -24.61 -35.19
C SER A 485 -12.68 -25.23 -35.46
N GLY A 486 -13.73 -24.40 -35.60
CA GLY A 486 -15.11 -24.85 -35.72
C GLY A 486 -15.69 -25.42 -34.42
N ASN A 487 -15.00 -25.28 -33.29
CA ASN A 487 -15.42 -25.81 -32.00
C ASN A 487 -15.27 -24.75 -30.90
N CYS A 488 -16.38 -24.49 -30.20
CA CYS A 488 -16.46 -23.63 -29.04
C CYS A 488 -16.68 -24.51 -27.81
N GLU A 489 -15.70 -24.58 -26.92
CA GLU A 489 -15.67 -25.53 -25.81
C GLU A 489 -15.58 -24.84 -24.45
N PRO A 490 -16.02 -25.48 -23.35
CA PRO A 490 -15.93 -24.89 -22.01
C PRO A 490 -14.48 -24.70 -21.57
N ILE A 491 -14.18 -23.60 -20.89
CA ILE A 491 -12.83 -23.31 -20.39
C ILE A 491 -12.41 -24.37 -19.34
N PRO A 492 -11.31 -25.12 -19.57
CA PRO A 492 -10.86 -26.18 -18.67
C PRO A 492 -10.28 -25.61 -17.35
N CYS A 493 -10.45 -26.39 -16.27
CA CYS A 493 -10.01 -26.02 -14.93
C CYS A 493 -8.52 -26.29 -14.76
N TYR A 494 -7.64 -25.31 -15.02
CA TYR A 494 -6.25 -25.44 -14.63
C TYR A 494 -6.07 -25.14 -13.13
N SER A 495 -5.35 -26.02 -12.47
CA SER A 495 -5.18 -26.13 -11.02
C SER A 495 -4.90 -24.79 -10.32
N HIS A 496 -5.77 -24.45 -9.34
CA HIS A 496 -5.66 -23.41 -8.29
C HIS A 496 -6.58 -22.17 -8.33
N GLY A 497 -7.48 -22.02 -9.32
CA GLY A 497 -8.42 -20.88 -9.35
C GLY A 497 -9.91 -21.16 -9.10
N CYS A 498 -10.37 -22.42 -9.24
CA CYS A 498 -11.80 -22.70 -9.41
C CYS A 498 -12.62 -22.87 -8.11
N ALA A 499 -12.10 -22.47 -6.96
CA ALA A 499 -12.82 -22.67 -5.69
C ALA A 499 -13.90 -21.61 -5.40
N TYR A 500 -13.93 -20.49 -6.14
CA TYR A 500 -14.75 -19.33 -5.78
C TYR A 500 -15.74 -18.84 -6.84
N GLU A 501 -15.75 -19.39 -8.07
CA GLU A 501 -16.70 -18.99 -9.11
C GLU A 501 -17.54 -20.18 -9.59
N ASP A 502 -18.86 -19.98 -9.67
CA ASP A 502 -19.85 -20.98 -10.08
C ASP A 502 -19.53 -21.48 -11.51
N PRO A 503 -19.53 -22.80 -11.80
CA PRO A 503 -19.35 -23.35 -13.15
C PRO A 503 -20.18 -22.72 -14.27
N VAL A 504 -21.26 -22.02 -13.96
CA VAL A 504 -22.14 -21.37 -14.94
C VAL A 504 -21.55 -20.09 -15.55
N ASP A 505 -20.59 -19.43 -14.88
CA ASP A 505 -20.08 -18.12 -15.32
C ASP A 505 -18.74 -18.18 -16.09
N ARG A 506 -18.18 -19.37 -16.31
CA ARG A 506 -16.83 -19.52 -16.90
C ARG A 506 -16.72 -19.24 -18.40
N GLY A 507 -17.84 -19.09 -19.10
CA GLY A 507 -17.85 -18.91 -20.55
C GLY A 507 -17.26 -20.09 -21.32
N ASN A 508 -17.18 -19.95 -22.65
CA ASN A 508 -16.54 -20.91 -23.54
C ASN A 508 -15.44 -20.22 -24.33
N TRP A 509 -14.46 -21.00 -24.80
CA TRP A 509 -13.37 -20.55 -25.65
C TRP A 509 -13.27 -21.38 -26.94
N CYS A 510 -12.59 -20.85 -27.94
CA CYS A 510 -12.34 -21.59 -29.17
C CYS A 510 -11.30 -22.68 -28.94
N ALA A 511 -11.63 -23.92 -29.32
CA ALA A 511 -10.74 -25.05 -29.18
C ALA A 511 -9.46 -24.85 -30.02
N ILE A 512 -8.35 -25.42 -29.59
CA ILE A 512 -7.10 -25.46 -30.35
C ILE A 512 -7.28 -26.24 -31.67
N VAL A 513 -6.61 -25.79 -32.74
CA VAL A 513 -6.44 -26.61 -33.95
C VAL A 513 -5.37 -27.66 -33.67
N ALA A 514 -5.68 -28.94 -33.92
CA ALA A 514 -4.77 -30.04 -33.63
C ALA A 514 -3.50 -29.99 -34.50
N ASN A 515 -2.39 -30.52 -33.98
CA ASN A 515 -1.15 -30.61 -34.75
C ASN A 515 -1.39 -31.44 -36.05
N GLY A 516 -0.87 -30.94 -37.16
CA GLY A 516 -1.07 -31.48 -38.51
C GLY A 516 -2.31 -30.94 -39.24
N ASP A 517 -3.22 -30.27 -38.55
CA ASP A 517 -4.39 -29.62 -39.16
C ASP A 517 -4.08 -28.20 -39.64
N THR A 518 -4.99 -27.68 -40.47
CA THR A 518 -4.78 -26.41 -41.18
C THR A 518 -4.96 -25.22 -40.24
N CYS A 519 -3.98 -24.33 -40.19
CA CYS A 519 -3.99 -23.08 -39.45
C CYS A 519 -3.82 -21.88 -40.38
N ARG A 520 -4.21 -20.69 -39.92
CA ARG A 520 -3.91 -19.43 -40.61
C ARG A 520 -2.70 -18.75 -39.96
N PHE A 521 -2.58 -18.81 -38.63
CA PHE A 521 -1.50 -18.25 -37.80
C PHE A 521 -1.27 -19.07 -36.53
N ASP A 522 -0.19 -18.77 -35.83
CA ASP A 522 0.19 -19.35 -34.54
C ASP A 522 -0.96 -19.36 -33.52
N ASN A 523 -1.77 -18.30 -33.42
CA ASN A 523 -2.89 -18.29 -32.46
C ASN A 523 -4.04 -19.24 -32.83
N ASP A 524 -4.06 -19.87 -34.01
CA ASP A 524 -5.02 -20.95 -34.28
C ASP A 524 -4.57 -22.27 -33.61
N CYS A 525 -3.27 -22.40 -33.34
CA CYS A 525 -2.64 -23.55 -32.72
C CYS A 525 -2.59 -23.38 -31.19
N ASP A 526 -2.06 -24.39 -30.49
CA ASP A 526 -1.89 -24.35 -29.04
C ASP A 526 -0.86 -23.28 -28.60
N PRO A 527 -1.28 -22.19 -27.92
CA PRO A 527 -0.40 -21.08 -27.58
C PRO A 527 0.77 -21.50 -26.69
N GLY A 528 1.99 -21.42 -27.22
CA GLY A 528 3.22 -21.75 -26.50
C GLY A 528 3.67 -23.21 -26.63
N GLU A 529 2.84 -24.07 -27.25
CA GLU A 529 3.19 -25.47 -27.52
C GLU A 529 3.29 -25.78 -29.02
N ALA A 530 2.60 -25.02 -29.87
CA ALA A 530 2.62 -25.18 -31.32
C ALA A 530 2.63 -23.81 -32.05
N SER A 531 3.11 -23.83 -33.29
CA SER A 531 3.09 -22.69 -34.20
C SER A 531 2.56 -23.09 -35.57
N CYS A 532 2.06 -22.13 -36.33
CA CYS A 532 1.57 -22.36 -37.68
C CYS A 532 2.75 -22.34 -38.66
N SER A 533 3.00 -23.47 -39.30
CA SER A 533 4.10 -23.61 -40.26
C SER A 533 3.85 -22.82 -41.55
N SER A 534 4.89 -22.69 -42.38
CA SER A 534 4.78 -22.09 -43.73
C SER A 534 3.80 -22.82 -44.64
N ASP A 535 3.51 -24.09 -44.35
CA ASP A 535 2.55 -24.92 -45.10
C ASP A 535 1.13 -24.80 -44.53
N ASN A 536 0.89 -23.80 -43.67
CA ASN A 536 -0.37 -23.55 -42.99
C ASN A 536 -0.82 -24.75 -42.14
N LYS A 537 0.11 -25.43 -41.47
CA LYS A 537 -0.18 -26.55 -40.56
C LYS A 537 0.27 -26.25 -39.14
N CYS A 538 -0.56 -26.57 -38.14
CA CYS A 538 -0.11 -26.48 -36.75
C CYS A 538 0.97 -27.53 -36.52
N VAL A 539 2.14 -27.08 -36.07
CA VAL A 539 3.28 -27.95 -35.76
C VAL A 539 3.74 -27.67 -34.34
N ALA A 540 3.88 -28.73 -33.55
CA ALA A 540 4.36 -28.68 -32.19
C ALA A 540 5.85 -28.29 -32.12
N ASP A 541 6.18 -27.46 -31.14
CA ASP A 541 7.55 -27.15 -30.77
C ASP A 541 8.22 -28.35 -30.06
N SER A 542 9.55 -28.31 -29.96
CA SER A 542 10.33 -29.42 -29.35
C SER A 542 9.93 -29.62 -27.89
N GLY A 543 9.72 -30.87 -27.49
CA GLY A 543 9.27 -31.24 -26.15
C GLY A 543 7.75 -31.33 -25.99
N ASN A 544 6.97 -31.09 -27.05
CA ASN A 544 5.52 -31.22 -27.04
C ASN A 544 5.04 -32.50 -27.75
N TYR A 545 3.78 -32.88 -27.47
CA TYR A 545 3.20 -34.12 -27.94
C TYR A 545 2.97 -34.15 -29.46
N CYS A 546 3.25 -35.29 -30.08
CA CYS A 546 3.02 -35.53 -31.50
C CYS A 546 2.59 -36.99 -31.76
N LYS A 547 1.91 -37.22 -32.89
CA LYS A 547 1.53 -38.56 -33.38
C LYS A 547 2.30 -38.96 -34.64
N ALA A 548 2.86 -38.00 -35.37
CA ALA A 548 3.63 -38.22 -36.59
C ALA A 548 4.71 -37.15 -36.76
N ASP A 549 5.78 -37.48 -37.51
CA ASP A 549 6.90 -36.57 -37.77
C ASP A 549 6.46 -35.19 -38.27
N ARG A 550 5.53 -35.17 -39.23
CA ARG A 550 4.97 -33.95 -39.83
C ARG A 550 4.22 -33.04 -38.86
N GLU A 551 3.88 -33.52 -37.67
CA GLU A 551 3.23 -32.72 -36.62
C GLU A 551 4.24 -31.94 -35.78
N CYS A 552 5.54 -32.15 -36.00
CA CYS A 552 6.61 -31.44 -35.31
C CYS A 552 7.26 -30.41 -36.23
N LYS A 553 7.61 -29.26 -35.66
CA LYS A 553 8.39 -28.23 -36.37
C LYS A 553 9.74 -28.75 -36.86
N SER A 554 10.30 -29.72 -36.15
CA SER A 554 11.54 -30.43 -36.49
C SER A 554 11.37 -31.54 -37.53
N ASN A 555 10.13 -31.85 -37.90
CA ASN A 555 9.74 -33.01 -38.69
C ASN A 555 10.25 -34.35 -38.10
N ASN A 556 10.28 -34.45 -36.76
CA ASN A 556 10.83 -35.61 -36.05
C ASN A 556 10.07 -35.89 -34.75
N CYS A 557 9.19 -36.91 -34.78
CA CYS A 557 8.33 -37.33 -33.67
C CYS A 557 8.81 -38.67 -33.11
N VAL A 558 9.44 -38.64 -31.93
CA VAL A 558 10.02 -39.84 -31.30
C VAL A 558 9.31 -40.11 -29.98
N ASN A 559 8.79 -41.33 -29.81
CA ASN A 559 8.04 -41.74 -28.60
C ASN A 559 6.88 -40.80 -28.25
N ASN A 560 6.20 -40.26 -29.28
CA ASN A 560 5.14 -39.25 -29.18
C ASN A 560 5.57 -37.86 -28.69
N TRP A 561 6.85 -37.52 -28.82
CA TRP A 561 7.38 -36.19 -28.49
C TRP A 561 8.18 -35.60 -29.63
N CYS A 562 7.99 -34.31 -29.91
CA CYS A 562 8.79 -33.60 -30.89
C CYS A 562 10.21 -33.43 -30.38
N THR A 563 11.18 -33.87 -31.18
CA THR A 563 12.62 -33.80 -30.84
C THR A 563 13.37 -32.96 -31.86
N ALA A 564 14.51 -32.38 -31.49
CA ALA A 564 15.35 -31.64 -32.43
C ALA A 564 15.72 -32.51 -33.64
N SER A 565 15.75 -31.91 -34.83
CA SER A 565 16.10 -32.61 -36.07
C SER A 565 17.52 -33.18 -35.96
N THR A 566 17.70 -34.49 -36.13
CA THR A 566 19.02 -35.09 -36.27
C THR A 566 19.56 -34.74 -37.64
N SER A 567 20.42 -33.73 -37.72
CA SER A 567 21.22 -33.43 -38.91
C SER A 567 21.92 -34.70 -39.38
N SER A 568 21.50 -35.23 -40.52
CA SER A 568 22.10 -36.40 -41.18
C SER A 568 23.14 -35.93 -42.19
#